data_AF-A0A2V7WXI6-F1
#
_entry.id   AF-A0A2V7WXI6-F1
#
_cell.length_a   1.000
_cell.length_b   1.000
_cell.length_c   1.000
_cell.angle_alpha   90.00
_cell.angle_beta   90.00
_cell.angle_gamma   90.00
#
_symmetry.space_group_name_H-M   'P 1'
#
loop_
_entity.id
_entity.type
_entity.pdbx_description
1 polymer ?
#
loop_
_entity_poly.entity_id
_entity_poly.type
_entity_poly.pdbx_seq_one_letter_code
_entity_poly.pdbx_strand_id
1 'polypeptide(L)' 'EAVGRSEVELDLAEGATAEEAWERLAGQHPGLAARRARLTAAVNRIYAPFDTPLRDGDELVFVPPVSGG' A
#
# COMPACT_ATOMS: atom_id res chain seq x y z
N GLU A 1 -20.74 6.24 1.89
CA GLU A 1 -19.77 5.66 2.85
C GLU A 1 -18.83 4.74 2.07
N ALA A 2 -17.59 5.14 1.83
CA ALA A 2 -16.65 4.33 1.06
C ALA A 2 -15.89 3.40 2.01
N VAL A 3 -16.56 2.36 2.50
CA VAL A 3 -15.86 1.24 3.16
C VAL A 3 -15.25 0.38 2.05
N GLY A 4 -14.16 0.89 1.46
CA GLY A 4 -13.34 0.18 0.48
C GLY A 4 -12.42 -0.82 1.18
N ARG A 5 -12.99 -1.83 1.85
CA ARG A 5 -12.19 -2.91 2.43
C ARG A 5 -12.14 -4.08 1.46
N SER A 6 -11.06 -4.11 0.69
CA SER A 6 -10.51 -5.34 0.13
C SER A 6 -9.15 -5.53 0.80
N GLU A 7 -9.10 -6.41 1.79
CA GLU A 7 -7.84 -6.90 2.35
C GLU A 7 -7.29 -7.97 1.41
N VAL A 8 -5.97 -7.97 1.23
CA VAL A 8 -5.27 -8.98 0.44
C VAL A 8 -3.98 -9.35 1.16
N GLU A 9 -3.72 -10.64 1.26
CA GLU A 9 -2.46 -11.16 1.75
C GLU A 9 -1.44 -11.15 0.60
N LEU A 10 -0.27 -10.56 0.84
CA LEU A 10 0.81 -10.48 -0.15
C LEU A 10 2.01 -11.28 0.35
N ASP A 11 2.44 -12.23 -0.45
CA ASP A 11 3.71 -12.93 -0.25
C ASP A 11 4.83 -12.09 -0.89
N LEU A 12 5.72 -11.56 -0.04
CA LEU A 12 6.81 -10.65 -0.41
C LEU A 12 8.15 -11.21 0.06
N ALA A 13 9.23 -10.80 -0.60
CA ALA A 13 10.57 -11.15 -0.15
C ALA A 13 10.86 -10.55 1.24
N GLU A 14 11.73 -11.20 2.01
CA GLU A 14 12.16 -10.66 3.29
C GLU A 14 12.80 -9.28 3.11
N GLY A 15 12.32 -8.29 3.87
CA GLY A 15 12.78 -6.91 3.78
C GLY A 15 12.26 -6.14 2.57
N ALA A 16 11.29 -6.68 1.82
CA ALA A 16 10.60 -5.95 0.77
C ALA A 16 9.97 -4.66 1.29
N THR A 17 9.94 -3.65 0.44
CA THR A 17 9.46 -2.32 0.78
C THR A 17 7.96 -2.14 0.50
N ALA A 18 7.38 -1.07 1.03
CA ALA A 18 6.01 -0.67 0.68
C ALA A 18 5.84 -0.35 -0.81
N GLU A 19 6.91 0.05 -1.52
CA GLU A 19 6.94 0.16 -2.99
C GLU A 19 6.75 -1.19 -3.66
N GLU A 20 7.54 -2.18 -3.27
CA GLU A 20 7.48 -3.52 -3.87
C GLU A 20 6.13 -4.18 -3.60
N ALA A 21 5.56 -3.96 -2.40
CA ALA A 21 4.20 -4.38 -2.08
C ALA A 21 3.16 -3.72 -3.01
N TRP A 22 3.31 -2.43 -3.29
CA TRP A 22 2.44 -1.71 -4.22
C TRP A 22 2.58 -2.23 -5.66
N GLU A 23 3.81 -2.43 -6.14
CA GLU A 23 4.07 -2.97 -7.47
C GLU A 23 3.45 -4.37 -7.63
N ARG A 24 3.55 -5.21 -6.59
CA ARG A 24 2.92 -6.54 -6.56
C ARG A 24 1.39 -6.45 -6.65
N LEU A 25 0.78 -5.50 -5.96
CA LEU A 25 -0.65 -5.26 -6.01
C LEU A 25 -1.09 -4.69 -7.38
N ALA A 26 -0.35 -3.72 -7.91
CA ALA A 26 -0.62 -3.10 -9.20
C ALA A 26 -0.43 -4.06 -10.38
N GLY A 27 0.48 -5.03 -10.27
CA GLY A 27 0.64 -6.11 -11.25
C GLY A 27 -0.59 -7.03 -11.33
N GLN A 28 -1.30 -7.22 -10.22
CA GLN A 28 -2.56 -7.99 -10.17
C GLN A 28 -3.77 -7.15 -10.58
N HIS A 29 -3.71 -5.83 -10.38
CA HIS A 29 -4.76 -4.89 -10.73
C HIS A 29 -4.20 -3.70 -11.53
N PRO A 30 -4.05 -3.84 -12.87
CA PRO A 30 -3.38 -2.84 -13.69
C PRO A 30 -3.99 -1.43 -13.61
N GLY A 31 -5.30 -1.33 -13.32
CA GLY A 31 -5.99 -0.06 -13.12
C GLY A 31 -5.54 0.73 -11.88
N LEU A 32 -4.76 0.13 -10.98
CA LEU A 32 -4.21 0.78 -9.81
C LEU A 32 -2.89 1.49 -10.08
N ALA A 33 -2.03 1.00 -11.00
CA ALA A 33 -0.66 1.46 -11.17
C ALA A 33 -0.52 3.00 -11.25
N ALA A 34 -1.41 3.66 -12.01
CA ALA A 34 -1.41 5.12 -12.19
C ALA A 34 -1.71 5.93 -10.90
N ARG A 35 -2.19 5.28 -9.84
CA ARG A 35 -2.53 5.92 -8.56
C ARG A 35 -1.31 6.09 -7.66
N ARG A 36 -0.23 5.34 -7.88
CA ARG A 36 0.99 5.31 -7.03
C ARG A 36 1.45 6.68 -6.58
N ALA A 37 1.58 7.61 -7.52
CA ALA A 37 2.12 8.95 -7.31
C ALA A 37 1.27 9.82 -6.36
N ARG A 38 0.02 9.44 -6.09
CA ARG A 38 -0.92 10.21 -5.27
C ARG A 38 -1.18 9.53 -3.92
N LEU A 39 -0.67 8.32 -3.71
CA LEU A 39 -0.92 7.54 -2.51
C LEU A 39 0.12 7.85 -1.44
N THR A 40 -0.31 7.72 -0.19
CA THR A 40 0.57 7.66 0.98
C THR A 40 0.51 6.25 1.56
N ALA A 41 1.64 5.70 1.97
CA ALA A 41 1.70 4.41 2.66
C ALA A 41 1.59 4.62 4.17
N ALA A 42 0.95 3.68 4.86
CA ALA A 42 0.98 3.58 6.31
C ALA A 42 1.26 2.14 6.72
N VAL A 43 2.28 1.93 7.55
CA VAL A 43 2.67 0.63 8.10
C VAL A 43 2.28 0.62 9.58
N ASN A 44 1.50 -0.36 10.01
CA ASN A 44 1.01 -0.49 11.38
C ASN A 44 0.34 0.80 11.90
N ARG A 45 -0.47 1.44 11.04
CA ARG A 45 -1.19 2.70 11.30
C ARG A 45 -0.30 3.93 11.45
N ILE A 46 0.96 3.85 11.03
CA ILE A 46 1.91 4.97 11.04
C ILE A 46 2.29 5.29 9.60
N TYR A 47 2.14 6.56 9.20
CA TYR A 47 2.57 7.00 7.87
C TYR A 47 4.06 6.76 7.68
N ALA A 48 4.39 6.15 6.54
CA ALA A 48 5.73 5.69 6.25
C ALA A 48 6.08 6.01 4.78
N PRO A 49 7.36 6.30 4.47
CA PRO A 49 7.79 6.43 3.09
C PRO A 49 7.71 5.07 2.38
N PHE A 50 7.61 5.08 1.05
CA PHE A 50 7.43 3.84 0.28
C PHE A 50 8.67 2.93 0.28
N ASP A 51 9.87 3.46 0.55
CA ASP A 51 11.09 2.68 0.75
C ASP A 51 11.18 2.02 2.14
N THR A 52 10.15 2.16 2.99
CA THR A 52 10.12 1.50 4.30
C THR A 52 10.13 -0.02 4.14
N PRO A 53 11.11 -0.73 4.73
CA PRO A 53 11.14 -2.18 4.72
C PRO A 53 10.01 -2.74 5.61
N LEU A 54 9.30 -3.72 5.08
CA LEU A 54 8.22 -4.43 5.75
C LEU A 54 8.74 -5.67 6.45
N ARG A 55 8.01 -6.09 7.49
CA ARG A 55 8.23 -7.33 8.23
C ARG A 55 7.01 -8.23 8.12
N ASP A 56 7.24 -9.52 8.38
CA ASP A 56 6.14 -10.47 8.49
C ASP A 56 5.11 -10.01 9.52
N GLY A 57 3.83 -10.06 9.14
CA GLY A 57 2.71 -9.60 9.96
C GLY A 57 2.48 -8.08 9.99
N ASP A 58 3.26 -7.26 9.27
CA ASP A 58 2.99 -5.82 9.18
C ASP A 58 1.70 -5.54 8.39
N GLU A 59 0.86 -4.65 8.93
CA GLU A 59 -0.32 -4.14 8.21
C GLU A 59 0.06 -2.93 7.36
N LEU A 60 -0.02 -3.06 6.02
CA LEU A 60 0.22 -1.97 5.08
C LEU A 60 -1.08 -1.45 4.49
N VAL A 61 -1.28 -0.12 4.57
CA VAL A 61 -2.44 0.58 4.00
C VAL A 61 -1.98 1.63 3.01
N PHE A 62 -2.61 1.67 1.83
CA PHE A 62 -2.44 2.73 0.85
C PHE A 62 -3.58 3.75 0.92
N VAL A 63 -3.25 4.97 1.32
CA VAL A 63 -4.20 6.04 1.59
C VAL A 63 -4.24 6.98 0.37
N PRO A 64 -5.38 7.07 -0.36
CA PRO A 64 -5.57 8.10 -1.37
C PRO A 64 -5.62 9.50 -0.74
N PRO A 65 -5.35 10.56 -1.53
CA PRO A 65 -5.42 11.91 -1.01
C PRO A 65 -6.84 12.13 -0.50
N VAL A 66 -6.96 12.51 0.78
CA VAL A 66 -8.25 12.85 1.34
C VAL A 66 -8.75 14.09 0.62
N SER A 67 -9.87 13.97 -0.08
CA SER A 67 -10.56 15.12 -0.65
C SER A 67 -11.22 15.85 0.51
N GLY A 68 -10.45 16.69 1.21
CA GLY A 68 -11.01 17.66 2.15
C GLY A 68 -11.88 18.63 1.36
N GLY A 69 -13.15 18.74 1.76
CA GLY A 69 -14.01 19.86 1.38
C GLY A 69 -13.60 21.14 2.10
#